data_AF-A0A969MQ52-F1
#
_entry.id   AF-A0A969MQ52-F1
#
_cell.length_a   1.000
_cell.length_b   1.000
_cell.length_c   1.000
_cell.angle_alpha   90.00
_cell.angle_beta   90.00
_cell.angle_gamma   90.00
#
_symmetry.space_group_name_H-M   'P 1'
#
loop_
_entity.id
_entity.type
_entity.pdbx_description
1 polymer ?
#
loop_
_entity_poly.entity_id
_entity_poly.type
_entity_poly.pdbx_seq_one_letter_code
_entity_poly.pdbx_strand_id
1 'polypeptide(L)'
;EAERLLFLDTLLTAVNNLPGFTLVLTLRADFCGRVLEYQPFAQALQEYPPELLIPMNRQELQEAIALPAQQQGVSLESGLVERIVSDIHQQPGKLPLLEFALTQLWTKQHQSVLSLQAYTEIGGVEQALTNHAEQVYIQLDQVDRQRAKQILIQLVQPGEGTEDTRRIATITEVGEDNWDLVAKLASARLLVTGRDRIKDCGTVEIVHETLIRSWKELKLWMQQNRDFRSWQERLRMAMVQWKKRNDNEAYYEVSCSQKQ
;
A
#
# COMPACT_ATOMS: atom_id res chain seq x y z
N GLU A 1 9.59 22.73 -0.12
CA GLU A 1 8.88 23.37 -1.24
C GLU A 1 9.79 23.69 -2.41
N ALA A 2 10.85 24.50 -2.22
CA ALA A 2 11.80 24.85 -3.29
C ALA A 2 12.41 23.65 -4.02
N GLU A 3 12.85 22.60 -3.30
CA GLU A 3 13.38 21.38 -3.92
C GLU A 3 12.36 20.65 -4.80
N ARG A 4 11.07 20.65 -4.42
CA ARG A 4 10.00 20.03 -5.20
C ARG A 4 9.81 20.75 -6.52
N LEU A 5 9.76 22.08 -6.47
CA LEU A 5 9.59 22.93 -7.66
C LEU A 5 10.79 22.77 -8.61
N LEU A 6 12.01 22.84 -8.08
CA LEU A 6 13.23 22.63 -8.86
C LEU A 6 13.23 21.26 -9.56
N PHE A 7 12.81 20.20 -8.87
CA PHE A 7 12.70 18.87 -9.46
C PHE A 7 11.69 18.82 -10.62
N LEU A 8 10.50 19.39 -10.43
CA LEU A 8 9.46 19.42 -11.47
C LEU A 8 9.90 20.26 -12.68
N ASP A 9 10.52 21.41 -12.44
CA ASP A 9 11.05 22.27 -13.51
C ASP A 9 12.16 21.60 -14.29
N THR A 10 13.04 20.87 -13.60
CA THR A 10 14.11 20.11 -14.26
C THR A 10 13.52 19.02 -15.17
N LEU A 11 12.46 18.33 -14.73
CA LEU A 11 11.77 17.34 -15.56
C LEU A 11 11.13 17.97 -16.79
N LEU A 12 10.39 19.07 -16.63
CA LEU A 12 9.76 19.76 -17.77
C LEU A 12 10.80 20.34 -18.73
N THR A 13 11.89 20.88 -18.19
CA THR A 13 13.03 21.36 -18.98
C THR A 13 13.67 20.22 -19.77
N ALA A 14 13.81 19.03 -19.18
CA ALA A 14 14.32 17.86 -19.85
C ALA A 14 13.40 17.38 -20.98
N VAL A 15 12.08 17.31 -20.74
CA VAL A 15 11.08 16.95 -21.76
C VAL A 15 11.15 17.90 -22.96
N ASN A 16 11.31 19.21 -22.72
CA ASN A 16 11.26 20.20 -23.78
C ASN A 16 12.58 20.36 -24.54
N ASN A 17 13.73 20.06 -23.91
CA ASN A 17 15.05 20.42 -24.46
C ASN A 17 15.98 19.23 -24.74
N LEU A 18 15.70 18.03 -24.21
CA LEU A 18 16.56 16.87 -24.43
C LEU A 18 15.98 15.95 -25.52
N PRO A 19 16.63 15.84 -26.69
CA PRO A 19 16.19 14.91 -27.71
C PRO A 19 16.34 13.46 -27.21
N GLY A 20 15.29 12.65 -27.41
CA GLY A 20 15.27 11.25 -26.98
C GLY A 20 14.89 11.03 -25.51
N PHE A 21 14.48 12.08 -24.78
CA PHE A 21 13.91 11.94 -23.45
C PHE A 21 12.38 11.85 -23.54
N THR A 22 11.78 10.83 -22.92
CA THR A 22 10.32 10.69 -22.80
C THR A 22 9.97 10.46 -21.34
N LEU A 23 9.08 11.30 -20.82
CA LEU A 23 8.59 11.20 -19.45
C LEU A 23 7.20 10.55 -19.45
N VAL A 24 7.11 9.36 -18.86
CA VAL A 24 5.83 8.70 -18.58
C VAL A 24 5.53 8.83 -17.10
N LEU A 25 4.35 9.34 -16.77
CA LEU A 25 3.91 9.54 -15.40
C LEU A 25 2.55 8.91 -15.18
N THR A 26 2.36 8.38 -13.98
CA THR A 26 1.08 7.87 -13.51
C THR A 26 0.65 8.69 -12.31
N LEU A 27 -0.59 9.17 -12.33
CA LEU A 27 -1.16 9.96 -11.25
C LEU A 27 -2.54 9.39 -10.92
N ARG A 28 -2.84 9.22 -9.63
CA ARG A 28 -4.21 8.89 -9.23
C ARG A 28 -5.09 10.14 -9.38
N ALA A 29 -6.32 9.94 -9.82
CA ALA A 29 -7.25 11.04 -10.13
C ALA A 29 -7.50 12.01 -8.96
N ASP A 30 -7.43 11.53 -7.71
CA ASP A 30 -7.59 12.32 -6.49
C ASP A 30 -6.43 13.33 -6.26
N PHE A 31 -5.28 13.14 -6.90
CA PHE A 31 -4.15 14.07 -6.83
C PHE A 31 -4.08 15.05 -8.00
N CYS A 32 -4.97 14.95 -9.01
CA CYS A 32 -4.96 15.86 -10.16
C CYS A 32 -5.09 17.33 -9.75
N GLY A 33 -5.93 17.64 -8.75
CA GLY A 33 -6.10 19.02 -8.26
C GLY A 33 -4.78 19.66 -7.82
N ARG A 34 -3.93 18.92 -7.09
CA ARG A 34 -2.62 19.40 -6.64
C ARG A 34 -1.64 19.66 -7.77
N VAL A 35 -1.77 18.93 -8.87
CA VAL A 35 -0.91 19.12 -10.05
C VAL A 35 -1.35 20.36 -10.83
N LEU A 36 -2.65 20.62 -10.91
CA LEU A 36 -3.21 21.80 -11.56
C LEU A 36 -2.89 23.11 -10.83
N GLU A 37 -2.62 23.05 -9.52
CA GLU A 37 -2.10 24.20 -8.75
C GLU A 37 -0.71 24.65 -9.24
N TYR A 38 0.08 23.77 -9.87
CA TYR A 38 1.39 24.11 -10.41
C TYR A 38 1.32 24.44 -11.90
N GLN A 39 1.30 25.75 -12.21
CA GLN A 39 1.09 26.28 -13.57
C GLN A 39 1.94 25.62 -14.68
N PRO A 40 3.27 25.47 -14.56
CA PRO A 40 4.08 24.85 -15.60
C PRO A 40 3.62 23.43 -15.94
N PHE A 41 3.21 22.67 -14.92
CA PHE A 41 2.73 21.30 -15.11
C PHE A 41 1.31 21.25 -15.66
N ALA A 42 0.45 22.18 -15.23
CA ALA A 42 -0.89 22.33 -15.77
C ALA A 42 -0.85 22.65 -17.28
N GLN A 43 0.10 23.48 -17.71
CA GLN A 43 0.35 23.76 -19.13
C GLN A 43 0.86 22.51 -19.87
N ALA A 44 1.82 21.78 -19.29
CA ALA A 44 2.30 20.54 -19.86
C ALA A 44 1.18 19.48 -20.04
N LEU A 45 0.25 19.37 -19.10
CA LEU A 45 -0.90 18.45 -19.21
C LEU A 45 -1.93 18.90 -20.27
N GLN A 46 -1.97 20.18 -20.64
CA GLN A 46 -2.81 20.65 -21.75
C GLN A 46 -2.16 20.34 -23.10
N GLU A 47 -0.84 20.47 -23.19
CA GLU A 47 -0.07 20.10 -24.39
C GLU A 47 -0.02 18.58 -24.58
N TYR A 48 0.09 17.84 -23.48
CA TYR A 48 0.12 16.38 -23.44
C TYR A 48 -1.03 15.85 -22.57
N PRO A 49 -2.25 15.75 -23.13
CA PRO A 49 -3.42 15.28 -22.39
C PRO A 49 -3.19 13.91 -21.75
N PRO A 50 -3.54 13.73 -20.46
CA PRO A 50 -3.38 12.44 -19.80
C PRO A 50 -4.38 11.44 -20.34
N GLU A 51 -3.92 10.20 -20.56
CA GLU A 51 -4.80 9.06 -20.81
C GLU A 51 -5.46 8.61 -19.51
N LEU A 52 -6.79 8.57 -19.49
CA LEU A 52 -7.55 8.14 -18.32
C LEU A 52 -7.63 6.62 -18.27
N LEU A 53 -6.93 6.02 -17.31
CA LEU A 53 -7.04 4.59 -17.03
C LEU A 53 -8.29 4.32 -16.19
N ILE A 54 -9.32 3.78 -16.84
CA ILE A 54 -10.52 3.29 -16.16
C ILE A 54 -10.30 1.86 -15.63
N PRO A 55 -11.08 1.41 -14.63
CA PRO A 55 -11.05 0.02 -14.21
C PRO A 55 -11.32 -0.94 -15.37
N MET A 56 -10.58 -2.06 -15.40
CA MET A 56 -10.78 -3.10 -16.41
C MET A 56 -12.22 -3.59 -16.42
N ASN A 57 -12.79 -3.74 -17.61
CA ASN A 57 -14.07 -4.40 -17.77
C ASN A 57 -13.93 -5.93 -17.57
N ARG A 58 -15.07 -6.64 -17.60
CA ARG A 58 -15.11 -8.08 -17.38
C ARG A 58 -14.21 -8.86 -18.37
N GLN A 59 -14.25 -8.50 -19.65
CA GLN A 59 -13.46 -9.17 -20.69
C GLN A 59 -11.97 -8.90 -20.53
N GLU A 60 -11.59 -7.63 -20.29
CA GLU A 60 -10.20 -7.25 -20.03
C GLU A 60 -9.62 -8.00 -18.81
N LEU A 61 -10.41 -8.19 -17.75
CA LEU A 61 -10.01 -9.01 -16.61
C LEU A 61 -9.82 -10.49 -16.99
N GLN A 62 -10.70 -11.07 -17.80
CA GLN A 62 -10.54 -12.45 -18.28
C GLN A 62 -9.24 -12.60 -19.08
N GLU A 63 -8.95 -11.66 -19.98
CA GLU A 63 -7.73 -11.63 -20.78
C GLU A 63 -6.48 -11.44 -19.90
N ALA A 64 -6.53 -10.52 -18.94
CA ALA A 64 -5.44 -10.27 -18.00
C ALA A 64 -5.11 -11.49 -17.12
N ILE A 65 -6.07 -12.38 -16.88
CA ILE A 65 -5.86 -13.64 -16.15
C ILE A 65 -5.37 -14.74 -17.10
N ALA A 66 -6.01 -14.90 -18.26
CA ALA A 66 -5.81 -16.07 -19.12
C ALA A 66 -4.56 -15.97 -20.01
N LEU A 67 -4.31 -14.80 -20.61
CA LEU A 67 -3.23 -14.63 -21.58
C LEU A 67 -1.83 -14.86 -20.98
N PRO A 68 -1.51 -14.38 -19.76
CA PRO A 68 -0.20 -14.67 -19.16
C PRO A 68 0.04 -16.17 -18.96
N ALA A 69 -0.98 -16.92 -18.52
CA ALA A 69 -0.87 -18.37 -18.35
C ALA A 69 -0.63 -19.07 -19.69
N GLN A 70 -1.38 -18.69 -20.72
CA GLN A 70 -1.23 -19.23 -22.08
C GLN A 70 0.18 -18.98 -22.64
N GLN A 71 0.73 -17.77 -22.46
CA GLN A 71 2.09 -17.41 -22.90
C GLN A 71 3.17 -18.25 -22.21
N GLN A 72 2.91 -18.74 -20.99
CA GLN A 72 3.81 -19.61 -20.22
C GLN A 72 3.51 -21.10 -20.41
N GLY A 73 2.59 -21.48 -21.32
CA GLY A 73 2.20 -22.87 -21.54
C GLY A 73 1.43 -23.51 -20.39
N VAL A 74 0.79 -22.70 -19.55
CA VAL A 74 -0.04 -23.14 -18.42
C VAL A 74 -1.51 -23.05 -18.82
N SER A 75 -2.24 -24.14 -18.60
CA SER A 75 -3.68 -24.22 -18.86
C SER A 75 -4.46 -23.87 -17.60
N LEU A 76 -5.61 -23.20 -17.77
CA LEU A 76 -6.57 -22.99 -16.69
C LEU A 76 -7.72 -23.98 -16.84
N GLU A 77 -8.14 -24.60 -15.74
CA GLU A 77 -9.33 -25.45 -15.73
C GLU A 77 -10.57 -24.67 -16.18
N SER A 78 -11.48 -25.34 -16.89
CA SER A 78 -12.73 -24.76 -17.36
C SER A 78 -13.54 -24.14 -16.21
N GLY A 79 -14.01 -22.91 -16.38
CA GLY A 79 -14.78 -22.19 -15.36
C GLY A 79 -13.94 -21.46 -14.31
N LEU A 80 -12.62 -21.67 -14.26
CA LEU A 80 -11.73 -21.01 -13.29
C LEU A 80 -11.67 -19.49 -13.51
N VAL A 81 -11.50 -19.06 -14.75
CA VAL A 81 -11.41 -17.62 -15.09
C VAL A 81 -12.73 -16.92 -14.76
N GLU A 82 -13.86 -17.50 -15.13
CA GLU A 82 -15.19 -16.97 -14.83
C GLU A 82 -15.41 -16.85 -13.33
N ARG A 83 -14.96 -17.86 -12.57
CA ARG A 83 -15.06 -17.85 -11.12
C ARG A 83 -14.22 -16.73 -10.50
N ILE A 84 -12.95 -16.59 -10.90
CA ILE A 84 -12.06 -15.52 -10.42
C ILE A 84 -12.66 -14.14 -10.71
N VAL A 85 -13.15 -13.93 -11.94
CA VAL A 85 -13.75 -12.66 -12.36
C VAL A 85 -15.03 -12.36 -11.58
N SER A 86 -15.84 -13.37 -11.28
CA SER A 86 -17.03 -13.23 -10.42
C SER A 86 -16.67 -12.80 -9.00
N ASP A 87 -15.60 -13.35 -8.42
CA ASP A 87 -15.16 -13.02 -7.06
C ASP A 87 -14.58 -11.58 -6.96
N ILE A 88 -14.09 -11.01 -8.06
CA ILE A 88 -13.58 -9.63 -8.12
C ILE A 88 -14.70 -8.60 -8.26
N HIS A 89 -15.74 -8.88 -9.06
CA HIS A 89 -16.69 -7.88 -9.56
C HIS A 89 -17.49 -7.12 -8.48
N GLN A 90 -17.38 -7.52 -7.21
CA GLN A 90 -18.18 -6.96 -6.13
C GLN A 90 -17.56 -5.76 -5.39
N GLN A 91 -16.26 -5.41 -5.55
CA GLN A 91 -15.67 -4.25 -4.83
C GLN A 91 -14.51 -3.57 -5.56
N PRO A 92 -14.39 -2.24 -5.47
CA PRO A 92 -13.22 -1.50 -5.97
C PRO A 92 -11.93 -1.88 -5.23
N GLY A 93 -10.79 -1.80 -5.92
CA GLY A 93 -9.46 -2.02 -5.31
C GLY A 93 -9.05 -3.49 -5.12
N LYS A 94 -9.70 -4.45 -5.79
CA LYS A 94 -9.37 -5.89 -5.68
C LYS A 94 -8.22 -6.37 -6.59
N LEU A 95 -7.67 -5.54 -7.49
CA LEU A 95 -6.57 -5.97 -8.37
C LEU A 95 -5.31 -6.45 -7.63
N PRO A 96 -4.83 -5.80 -6.55
CA PRO A 96 -3.72 -6.34 -5.75
C PRO A 96 -4.06 -7.68 -5.09
N LEU A 97 -5.32 -7.89 -4.68
CA LEU A 97 -5.77 -9.18 -4.13
C LEU A 97 -5.83 -10.25 -5.21
N LEU A 98 -6.25 -9.88 -6.42
CA LEU A 98 -6.21 -10.77 -7.58
C LEU A 98 -4.76 -11.19 -7.89
N GLU A 99 -3.84 -10.24 -7.97
CA GLU A 99 -2.41 -10.52 -8.18
C GLU A 99 -1.89 -11.51 -7.12
N PHE A 100 -2.24 -11.26 -5.85
CA PHE A 100 -1.85 -12.13 -4.75
C PHE A 100 -2.45 -13.55 -4.91
N ALA A 101 -3.75 -13.64 -5.18
CA ALA A 101 -4.43 -14.92 -5.35
C ALA A 101 -3.90 -15.71 -6.55
N LEU A 102 -3.62 -15.05 -7.69
CA LEU A 102 -3.00 -15.68 -8.86
C LEU A 102 -1.58 -16.15 -8.55
N THR A 103 -0.81 -15.36 -7.79
CA THR A 103 0.53 -15.76 -7.34
C THR A 103 0.46 -17.03 -6.48
N GLN A 104 -0.46 -17.10 -5.52
CA GLN A 104 -0.66 -18.28 -4.68
C GLN A 104 -1.13 -19.48 -5.52
N LEU A 105 -2.10 -19.27 -6.40
CA LEU A 105 -2.62 -20.30 -7.30
C LEU A 105 -1.52 -20.86 -8.20
N TRP A 106 -0.62 -20.01 -8.70
CA TRP A 106 0.52 -20.41 -9.51
C TRP A 106 1.43 -21.40 -8.79
N THR A 107 1.68 -21.20 -7.49
CA THR A 107 2.48 -22.15 -6.68
C THR A 107 1.80 -23.51 -6.47
N LYS A 108 0.48 -23.57 -6.66
CA LYS A 108 -0.34 -24.79 -6.53
C LYS A 108 -0.59 -25.48 -7.87
N GLN A 109 0.02 -25.00 -8.94
CA GLN A 109 -0.04 -25.60 -10.26
C GLN A 109 0.43 -27.06 -10.23
N HIS A 110 -0.33 -27.94 -10.89
CA HIS A 110 0.05 -29.34 -11.07
C HIS A 110 0.01 -29.69 -12.55
N GLN A 111 1.10 -30.25 -13.09
CA GLN A 111 1.20 -30.64 -14.50
C GLN A 111 0.80 -29.51 -15.49
N SER A 112 1.22 -28.28 -15.21
CA SER A 112 0.87 -27.11 -16.03
C SER A 112 -0.62 -26.79 -16.10
N VAL A 113 -1.38 -27.17 -15.06
CA VAL A 113 -2.79 -26.83 -14.91
C VAL A 113 -3.03 -26.08 -13.60
N LEU A 114 -3.73 -24.95 -13.68
CA LEU A 114 -4.32 -24.25 -12.54
C LEU A 114 -5.77 -24.74 -12.38
N SER A 115 -6.12 -25.27 -11.20
CA SER A 115 -7.42 -25.89 -10.96
C SER A 115 -8.35 -25.06 -10.09
N LEU A 116 -9.66 -25.28 -10.25
CA LEU A 116 -10.71 -24.77 -9.36
C LEU A 116 -10.54 -25.27 -7.93
N GLN A 117 -10.06 -26.51 -7.78
CA GLN A 117 -9.73 -27.06 -6.47
C GLN A 117 -8.64 -26.25 -5.78
N ALA A 118 -7.49 -26.03 -6.45
CA ALA A 118 -6.39 -25.24 -5.88
C ALA A 118 -6.84 -23.79 -5.57
N TYR A 119 -7.66 -23.20 -6.44
CA TYR A 119 -8.25 -21.89 -6.19
C TYR A 119 -9.16 -21.86 -4.96
N THR A 120 -9.92 -22.92 -4.71
CA THR A 120 -10.75 -23.05 -3.51
C THR A 120 -9.90 -23.29 -2.26
N GLU A 121 -8.83 -24.07 -2.36
CA GLU A 121 -7.90 -24.35 -1.26
C GLU A 121 -7.18 -23.09 -0.76
N ILE A 122 -6.82 -22.16 -1.67
CA ILE A 122 -6.28 -20.86 -1.25
C ILE A 122 -7.39 -19.95 -0.67
N GLY A 123 -8.67 -20.25 -0.87
CA GLY A 123 -9.81 -19.44 -0.40
C GLY A 123 -10.28 -18.38 -1.39
N GLY A 124 -9.90 -18.51 -2.66
CA GLY A 124 -10.20 -17.54 -3.71
C GLY A 124 -9.61 -16.15 -3.48
N VAL A 125 -9.99 -15.17 -4.31
CA VAL A 125 -9.48 -13.79 -4.23
C VAL A 125 -9.75 -13.13 -2.87
N GLU A 126 -10.87 -13.46 -2.23
CA GLU A 126 -11.30 -12.80 -0.99
C GLU A 126 -10.50 -13.24 0.24
N GLN A 127 -10.17 -14.53 0.33
CA GLN A 127 -9.54 -15.10 1.53
C GLN A 127 -8.10 -15.55 1.31
N ALA A 128 -7.58 -15.58 0.07
CA ALA A 128 -6.19 -15.96 -0.21
C ALA A 128 -5.18 -15.22 0.68
N LEU A 129 -5.33 -13.90 0.78
CA LEU A 129 -4.41 -13.09 1.58
C LEU A 129 -4.55 -13.37 3.09
N THR A 130 -5.77 -13.54 3.60
CA THR A 130 -5.99 -13.83 5.03
C THR A 130 -5.56 -15.23 5.42
N ASN A 131 -5.81 -16.22 4.56
CA ASN A 131 -5.40 -17.61 4.78
C ASN A 131 -3.87 -17.72 4.77
N HIS A 132 -3.21 -17.02 3.84
CA HIS A 132 -1.75 -16.92 3.82
C HIS A 132 -1.21 -16.23 5.08
N ALA A 133 -1.82 -15.12 5.52
CA ALA A 133 -1.41 -14.44 6.75
C ALA A 133 -1.53 -15.34 7.99
N GLU A 134 -2.61 -16.10 8.09
CA GLU A 134 -2.81 -17.07 9.16
C GLU A 134 -1.75 -18.18 9.12
N GLN A 135 -1.45 -18.73 7.94
CA GLN A 135 -0.42 -19.76 7.78
C GLN A 135 0.96 -19.26 8.17
N VAL A 136 1.34 -18.07 7.70
CA VAL A 136 2.62 -17.44 8.06
C VAL A 136 2.70 -17.20 9.56
N TYR A 137 1.63 -16.69 10.17
CA TYR A 137 1.57 -16.42 11.60
C TYR A 137 1.67 -17.69 12.46
N ILE A 138 0.98 -18.78 12.08
CA ILE A 138 1.06 -20.07 12.79
C ILE A 138 2.45 -20.72 12.64
N GLN A 139 3.20 -20.42 11.59
CA GLN A 139 4.58 -20.93 11.44
C GLN A 139 5.61 -20.19 12.31
N LEU A 140 5.26 -19.03 12.86
CA LEU A 140 6.13 -18.31 13.80
C LEU A 140 6.20 -19.03 15.15
N ASP A 141 7.36 -18.93 15.81
CA ASP A 141 7.51 -19.38 17.19
C ASP A 141 6.75 -18.46 18.17
N GLN A 142 6.67 -18.84 19.44
CA GLN A 142 5.85 -18.11 20.42
C GLN A 142 6.35 -16.66 20.65
N VAL A 143 7.66 -16.42 20.55
CA VAL A 143 8.24 -15.08 20.76
C VAL A 143 7.93 -14.20 19.56
N ASP A 144 8.16 -14.71 18.35
CA ASP A 144 7.88 -14.04 17.09
C ASP A 144 6.38 -13.77 16.91
N ARG A 145 5.49 -14.67 17.36
CA ARG A 145 4.04 -14.41 17.32
C ARG A 145 3.64 -13.19 18.15
N GLN A 146 4.21 -13.04 19.35
CA GLN A 146 3.92 -11.87 20.19
C GLN A 146 4.48 -10.58 19.58
N ARG A 147 5.70 -10.63 19.05
CA ARG A 147 6.31 -9.51 18.32
C ARG A 147 5.48 -9.15 17.08
N ALA A 148 5.10 -10.13 16.26
CA ALA A 148 4.26 -9.93 15.08
C ALA A 148 2.91 -9.28 15.43
N LYS A 149 2.25 -9.73 16.50
CA LYS A 149 1.02 -9.10 17.00
C LYS A 149 1.24 -7.62 17.32
N GLN A 150 2.30 -7.29 18.06
CA GLN A 150 2.61 -5.89 18.41
C GLN A 150 2.91 -5.05 17.17
N ILE A 151 3.73 -5.56 16.26
CA ILE A 151 4.05 -4.92 14.98
C ILE A 151 2.77 -4.63 14.21
N LEU A 152 1.94 -5.65 13.96
CA LEU A 152 0.73 -5.52 13.14
C LEU A 152 -0.26 -4.51 13.74
N ILE A 153 -0.47 -4.50 15.06
CA ILE A 153 -1.30 -3.50 15.74
C ILE A 153 -0.74 -2.08 15.54
N GLN A 154 0.60 -1.90 15.56
CA GLN A 154 1.24 -0.61 15.33
C GLN A 154 1.05 -0.07 13.91
N LEU A 155 0.77 -0.95 12.94
CA LEU A 155 0.55 -0.61 11.52
C LEU A 155 -0.93 -0.35 11.17
N VAL A 156 -1.82 -0.42 12.15
CA VAL A 156 -3.24 -0.11 11.95
C VAL A 156 -3.59 1.19 12.67
N GLN A 157 -4.30 2.07 11.95
CA GLN A 157 -4.91 3.27 12.49
C GLN A 157 -6.40 3.03 12.71
N PRO A 158 -6.89 3.06 13.97
CA PRO A 158 -8.32 2.95 14.24
C PRO A 158 -9.12 4.08 13.61
N GLY A 159 -10.25 3.75 13.00
CA GLY A 159 -11.19 4.75 12.49
C GLY A 159 -12.09 5.31 13.60
N GLU A 160 -12.20 6.63 13.72
CA GLU A 160 -13.15 7.31 14.62
C GLU A 160 -14.56 7.31 14.00
N GLY A 161 -15.24 6.16 14.06
CA GLY A 161 -16.56 5.96 13.43
C GLY A 161 -16.50 5.48 11.97
N THR A 162 -15.29 5.27 11.44
CA THR A 162 -15.03 4.67 10.12
C THR A 162 -14.31 3.33 10.26
N GLU A 163 -14.08 2.65 9.14
CA GLU A 163 -13.22 1.46 9.10
C GLU A 163 -11.79 1.78 9.55
N ASP A 164 -11.12 0.78 10.13
CA ASP A 164 -9.71 0.86 10.47
C ASP A 164 -8.86 0.83 9.18
N THR A 165 -7.82 1.66 9.12
CA THR A 165 -7.00 1.86 7.92
C THR A 165 -5.55 1.46 8.17
N ARG A 166 -4.79 1.22 7.10
CA ARG A 166 -3.34 0.98 7.24
C ARG A 166 -2.60 2.27 7.53
N ARG A 167 -1.54 2.17 8.31
CA ARG A 167 -0.62 3.27 8.62
C ARG A 167 0.82 2.85 8.29
N ILE A 168 1.59 3.81 7.82
CA ILE A 168 3.05 3.69 7.69
C ILE A 168 3.68 3.98 9.06
N ALA A 169 4.54 3.07 9.54
CA ALA A 169 5.32 3.25 10.76
C ALA A 169 6.82 3.23 10.45
N THR A 170 7.61 3.96 11.25
CA THR A 170 9.08 3.96 11.13
C THR A 170 9.70 2.80 11.90
N ILE A 171 10.95 2.46 11.55
CA ILE A 171 11.75 1.46 12.30
C ILE A 171 11.79 1.75 13.81
N THR A 172 11.89 3.03 14.19
CA THR A 172 11.88 3.46 15.59
C THR A 172 10.52 3.26 16.29
N GLU A 173 9.41 3.37 15.56
CA GLU A 173 8.07 3.17 16.11
C GLU A 173 7.72 1.68 16.28
N VAL A 174 8.30 0.83 15.42
CA VAL A 174 8.11 -0.62 15.45
C VAL A 174 9.14 -1.30 16.37
N GLY A 175 10.26 -0.64 16.63
CA GLY A 175 11.40 -1.15 17.39
C GLY A 175 12.46 -1.73 16.45
N GLU A 176 13.71 -1.28 16.61
CA GLU A 176 14.84 -1.74 15.78
C GLU A 176 15.06 -3.26 15.92
N ASP A 177 14.91 -3.78 17.13
CA ASP A 177 15.00 -5.21 17.43
C ASP A 177 13.93 -6.03 16.71
N ASN A 178 12.87 -5.42 16.15
CA ASN A 178 11.80 -6.11 15.41
C ASN A 178 12.05 -6.18 13.90
N TRP A 179 13.14 -5.61 13.40
CA TRP A 179 13.34 -5.42 11.96
C TRP A 179 13.65 -6.72 11.20
N ASP A 180 14.28 -7.69 11.83
CA ASP A 180 14.45 -9.06 11.32
C ASP A 180 13.09 -9.72 11.03
N LEU A 181 12.14 -9.58 11.96
CA LEU A 181 10.78 -10.11 11.81
C LEU A 181 9.98 -9.31 10.78
N VAL A 182 10.13 -7.99 10.74
CA VAL A 182 9.54 -7.16 9.67
C VAL A 182 10.02 -7.63 8.30
N ALA A 183 11.33 -7.87 8.13
CA ALA A 183 11.88 -8.37 6.88
C ALA A 183 11.35 -9.76 6.51
N LYS A 184 11.16 -10.65 7.50
CA LYS A 184 10.55 -11.97 7.33
C LYS A 184 9.08 -11.86 6.87
N LEU A 185 8.28 -11.01 7.52
CA LEU A 185 6.88 -10.77 7.16
C LEU A 185 6.74 -10.05 5.81
N ALA A 186 7.69 -9.18 5.45
CA ALA A 186 7.75 -8.54 4.13
C ALA A 186 8.11 -9.53 3.02
N SER A 187 9.09 -10.41 3.27
CA SER A 187 9.41 -11.53 2.37
C SER A 187 8.22 -12.46 2.17
N ALA A 188 7.41 -12.65 3.21
CA ALA A 188 6.14 -13.37 3.14
C ALA A 188 4.99 -12.56 2.50
N ARG A 189 5.25 -11.37 1.96
CA ARG A 189 4.26 -10.46 1.33
C ARG A 189 3.10 -10.05 2.24
N LEU A 190 3.30 -9.99 3.55
CA LEU A 190 2.31 -9.44 4.49
C LEU A 190 2.55 -7.95 4.77
N LEU A 191 3.81 -7.54 4.73
CA LEU A 191 4.25 -6.17 4.94
C LEU A 191 4.96 -5.64 3.69
N VAL A 192 4.99 -4.32 3.56
CA VAL A 192 5.78 -3.60 2.57
C VAL A 192 6.75 -2.72 3.33
N THR A 193 8.03 -2.80 2.98
CA THR A 193 9.07 -1.92 3.53
C THR A 193 9.39 -0.80 2.56
N GLY A 194 9.76 0.36 3.10
CA GLY A 194 10.13 1.54 2.33
C GLY A 194 11.15 2.39 3.08
N ARG A 195 11.33 3.63 2.63
CA ARG A 195 12.21 4.60 3.27
C ARG A 195 11.51 5.95 3.34
N ASP A 196 11.44 6.51 4.55
CA ASP A 196 11.05 7.90 4.75
C ASP A 196 12.23 8.78 4.33
N ARG A 197 12.05 9.55 3.25
CA ARG A 197 13.11 10.42 2.72
C ARG A 197 13.38 11.64 3.61
N ILE A 198 12.41 12.05 4.43
CA ILE A 198 12.54 13.22 5.32
C ILE A 198 13.33 12.84 6.57
N LYS A 199 13.02 11.67 7.15
CA LYS A 199 13.68 11.18 8.38
C LYS A 199 14.89 10.28 8.12
N ASP A 200 15.13 9.97 6.86
CA ASP A 200 16.13 9.02 6.39
C ASP A 200 16.12 7.67 7.11
N CYS A 201 14.93 7.10 7.30
CA CYS A 201 14.76 5.86 8.06
C CYS A 201 13.86 4.85 7.35
N GLY A 202 14.01 3.56 7.71
CA GLY A 202 13.18 2.49 7.19
C GLY A 202 11.73 2.65 7.64
N THR A 203 10.80 2.41 6.72
CA THR A 203 9.36 2.40 7.00
C THR A 203 8.75 1.05 6.71
N VAL A 204 7.61 0.77 7.34
CA VAL A 204 6.85 -0.45 7.12
C VAL A 204 5.36 -0.16 7.16
N GLU A 205 4.59 -0.85 6.32
CA GLU A 205 3.13 -0.83 6.31
C GLU A 205 2.56 -2.21 5.96
N ILE A 206 1.26 -2.41 6.21
CA ILE A 206 0.54 -3.61 5.79
C ILE A 206 0.32 -3.57 4.27
N VAL A 207 0.56 -4.71 3.61
CA VAL A 207 0.44 -4.84 2.13
C VAL A 207 -0.94 -4.43 1.61
N HIS A 208 -2.01 -4.78 2.32
CA HIS A 208 -3.39 -4.51 1.92
C HIS A 208 -4.34 -4.42 3.12
N GLU A 209 -5.31 -3.50 3.06
CA GLU A 209 -6.31 -3.30 4.13
C GLU A 209 -7.26 -4.49 4.33
N THR A 210 -7.30 -5.42 3.38
CA THR A 210 -8.06 -6.69 3.53
C THR A 210 -7.56 -7.49 4.73
N LEU A 211 -6.27 -7.42 5.08
CA LEU A 211 -5.77 -8.04 6.30
C LEU A 211 -6.43 -7.42 7.54
N ILE A 212 -6.62 -6.11 7.57
CA ILE A 212 -7.27 -5.41 8.67
C ILE A 212 -8.75 -5.77 8.74
N ARG A 213 -9.43 -5.82 7.58
CA ARG A 213 -10.89 -6.04 7.51
C ARG A 213 -11.34 -7.48 7.66
N SER A 214 -10.53 -8.45 7.22
CA SER A 214 -10.98 -9.84 7.05
C SER A 214 -10.17 -10.84 7.87
N TRP A 215 -8.97 -10.49 8.35
CA TRP A 215 -8.19 -11.41 9.18
C TRP A 215 -8.71 -11.41 10.62
N LYS A 216 -9.29 -12.54 11.04
CA LYS A 216 -9.97 -12.68 12.34
C LYS A 216 -9.08 -12.30 13.53
N GLU A 217 -7.84 -12.79 13.54
CA GLU A 217 -6.89 -12.51 14.61
C GLU A 217 -6.56 -11.02 14.72
N LEU A 218 -6.21 -10.38 13.60
CA LEU A 218 -5.91 -8.95 13.59
C LEU A 218 -7.12 -8.10 14.02
N LYS A 219 -8.33 -8.45 13.59
CA LYS A 219 -9.55 -7.78 14.05
C LYS A 219 -9.72 -7.90 15.57
N LEU A 220 -9.55 -9.10 16.11
CA LEU A 220 -9.67 -9.33 17.55
C LEU A 220 -8.62 -8.51 18.32
N TRP A 221 -7.38 -8.48 17.84
CA TRP A 221 -6.31 -7.70 18.46
C TRP A 221 -6.61 -6.21 18.41
N MET A 222 -7.12 -5.70 17.29
CA MET A 222 -7.52 -4.30 17.17
C MET A 222 -8.69 -3.94 18.08
N GLN A 223 -9.68 -4.82 18.23
CA GLN A 223 -10.79 -4.64 19.18
C GLN A 223 -10.28 -4.53 20.62
N GLN A 224 -9.34 -5.40 21.01
CA GLN A 224 -8.76 -5.40 22.36
C GLN A 224 -7.88 -4.18 22.65
N ASN A 225 -7.28 -3.57 21.62
CA ASN A 225 -6.30 -2.49 21.77
C ASN A 225 -6.80 -1.14 21.25
N ARG A 226 -8.09 -1.02 20.90
CA ARG A 226 -8.64 0.13 20.19
C ARG A 226 -8.47 1.44 20.95
N ASP A 227 -8.76 1.43 22.25
CA ASP A 227 -8.69 2.63 23.08
C ASP A 227 -7.25 3.12 23.22
N PHE A 228 -6.32 2.20 23.46
CA PHE A 228 -4.90 2.51 23.56
C PHE A 228 -4.35 3.07 22.24
N ARG A 229 -4.74 2.47 21.10
CA ARG A 229 -4.33 2.94 19.78
C ARG A 229 -4.92 4.30 19.43
N SER A 230 -6.19 4.52 19.73
CA SER A 230 -6.84 5.82 19.52
C SER A 230 -6.23 6.91 20.40
N TRP A 231 -5.83 6.58 21.63
CA TRP A 231 -5.07 7.48 22.49
C TRP A 231 -3.68 7.80 21.91
N GLN A 232 -2.95 6.79 21.45
CA GLN A 232 -1.61 6.96 20.88
C GLN A 232 -1.63 7.85 19.63
N GLU A 233 -2.61 7.68 18.74
CA GLU A 233 -2.76 8.53 17.55
C GLU A 233 -3.12 9.98 17.91
N ARG A 234 -4.01 10.21 18.89
CA ARG A 234 -4.32 11.56 19.39
C ARG A 234 -3.09 12.24 19.99
N LEU A 235 -2.30 11.50 20.78
CA LEU A 235 -1.04 12.02 21.33
C LEU A 235 -0.04 12.39 20.22
N ARG A 236 0.09 11.55 19.18
CA ARG A 236 0.95 11.84 18.04
C ARG A 236 0.51 13.12 17.31
N MET A 237 -0.78 13.26 17.04
CA MET A 237 -1.33 14.49 16.43
C MET A 237 -1.06 15.72 17.30
N ALA A 238 -1.26 15.63 18.61
CA ALA A 238 -0.98 16.70 19.55
C ALA A 238 0.52 17.08 19.57
N MET A 239 1.43 16.11 19.55
CA MET A 239 2.87 16.36 19.48
C MET A 239 3.28 17.07 18.18
N VAL A 240 2.71 16.67 17.04
CA VAL A 240 2.96 17.32 15.75
C VAL A 240 2.46 18.77 15.77
N GLN A 241 1.26 19.02 16.34
CA GLN A 241 0.72 20.36 16.49
C GLN A 241 1.57 21.23 17.43
N TRP A 242 2.00 20.68 18.57
CA TRP A 242 2.86 21.37 19.52
C TRP A 242 4.20 21.75 18.89
N LYS A 243 4.86 20.83 18.18
CA LYS A 243 6.12 21.11 17.50
C LYS A 243 5.96 22.22 16.47
N LYS A 244 4.91 22.17 15.64
CA LYS A 244 4.60 23.24 14.68
C LYS A 244 4.36 24.60 15.36
N ARG A 245 3.70 24.62 16.52
CA ARG A 245 3.45 25.85 17.27
C ARG A 245 4.73 26.44 17.85
N ASN A 246 5.60 25.61 18.40
CA ASN A 246 6.89 26.05 18.94
C ASN A 246 7.87 26.49 17.85
N ASP A 247 7.88 25.80 16.71
CA ASP A 247 8.67 26.21 15.54
C ASP A 247 8.19 27.58 15.00
N ASN A 248 6.88 27.87 15.12
CA ASN A 248 6.31 29.18 14.78
C ASN A 248 6.62 30.25 15.85
N GLU A 249 6.53 29.95 17.15
CA GLU A 249 6.89 30.89 18.23
C GLU A 249 8.38 31.27 18.18
N ALA A 250 9.27 30.33 17.86
CA ALA A 250 10.69 30.61 17.60
C ALA A 250 10.90 31.55 16.38
N TYR A 251 10.01 31.51 15.39
CA TYR A 251 10.05 32.42 14.24
C TYR A 251 9.63 33.86 14.60
N TYR A 252 8.72 34.03 15.57
CA TYR A 252 8.30 35.35 16.05
C TYR A 252 9.31 35.99 17.02
N GLU A 253 10.00 35.21 17.86
CA GLU A 253 11.03 35.75 18.77
C GLU A 253 12.28 36.25 18.02
N VAL A 254 12.68 35.60 16.91
CA VAL A 254 13.80 36.07 16.07
C VAL A 254 13.44 37.34 15.29
N SER A 255 12.17 37.51 14.89
CA SER A 255 11.71 38.72 14.19
C SER A 255 11.58 39.94 15.11
N CYS A 256 11.30 39.75 16.40
CA CYS A 256 11.31 40.83 17.39
C CYS A 256 12.73 41.24 17.80
N SER A 257 13.70 40.33 17.76
CA SER A 257 15.09 40.59 18.18
C SER A 257 15.96 41.28 17.11
N GLN A 258 15.47 41.42 15.87
CA GLN A 258 16.15 42.15 14.78
C GLN A 258 15.59 43.58 14.55
N LYS A 259 14.68 44.05 15.42
CA LYS A 259 14.08 45.40 15.36
C LYS A 259 14.37 46.28 16.57
N GLN A 260 15.40 45.98 17.35
CA GLN A 260 15.99 46.87 18.36
C GLN A 260 17.45 47.14 18.01
#